data_AF-D0CCH5-F1
#
_entry.id   AF-D0CCH5-F1
#
_cell.length_a   1.000
_cell.length_b   1.000
_cell.length_c   1.000
_cell.angle_alpha   90.00
_cell.angle_beta   90.00
_cell.angle_gamma   90.00
#
_symmetry.space_group_name_H-M   'P 1'
#
loop_
_entity.id
_entity.type
_entity.pdbx_description
1 polymer ?
#
loop_
_entity_poly.entity_id
_entity_poly.type
_entity_poly.pdbx_seq_one_letter_code
_entity_poly.pdbx_strand_id
1 'polypeptide(L)' 'MILNMRNELREIFVKGCDDKIEKKGDNVGLSFYAFFKNKNDNPELLMEAAHWWIMEHKLDHFEKAVKIKELVLMES' A
#
# COMPACT_ATOMS: atom_id res chain seq x y z
N MET A 1 -2.08 4.16 21.10
CA MET A 1 -3.30 3.51 20.60
C MET A 1 -2.92 3.01 19.21
N ILE A 2 -2.71 1.70 19.04
CA ILE A 2 -2.46 1.14 17.71
C ILE A 2 -3.81 1.17 16.99
N LEU A 3 -3.93 2.01 15.97
CA LEU A 3 -5.08 2.00 15.08
C LEU A 3 -4.78 0.93 14.03
N ASN A 4 -5.51 -0.19 14.05
CA ASN A 4 -5.41 -1.18 12.97
C ASN A 4 -5.77 -0.52 11.64
N MET A 5 -5.02 -0.84 10.58
CA MET A 5 -5.28 -0.37 9.22
C MET A 5 -6.75 -0.57 8.84
N ARG A 6 -7.38 0.44 8.21
CA ARG A 6 -8.76 0.28 7.73
C ARG A 6 -8.85 -0.85 6.70
N ASN A 7 -9.92 -1.65 6.76
CA ASN A 7 -10.18 -2.72 5.79
C ASN A 7 -10.15 -2.22 4.33
N GLU A 8 -10.64 -1.00 4.08
CA GLU A 8 -10.61 -0.39 2.75
C GLU A 8 -9.17 -0.18 2.26
N LEU A 9 -8.27 0.31 3.12
CA LEU A 9 -6.85 0.49 2.77
C LEU A 9 -6.17 -0.85 2.51
N ARG A 10 -6.45 -1.84 3.36
CA ARG A 10 -5.97 -3.21 3.20
C ARG A 10 -6.36 -3.78 1.84
N GLU A 11 -7.63 -3.67 1.47
CA GLU A 11 -8.12 -4.16 0.19
C GLU A 11 -7.46 -3.45 -1.00
N ILE A 12 -7.28 -2.13 -0.92
CA ILE A 12 -6.61 -1.35 -1.96
C ILE A 12 -5.17 -1.83 -2.16
N PHE A 13 -4.41 -2.01 -1.09
CA PHE A 13 -3.03 -2.48 -1.21
C PHE A 13 -2.96 -3.90 -1.76
N VAL A 14 -3.78 -4.83 -1.26
CA VAL A 14 -3.75 -6.23 -1.72
C VAL A 14 -4.13 -6.31 -3.20
N LYS A 15 -5.27 -5.74 -3.60
CA LYS A 15 -5.73 -5.75 -5.00
C LYS A 15 -4.73 -5.04 -5.91
N GLY A 16 -4.23 -3.88 -5.49
CA GLY A 16 -3.25 -3.12 -6.27
C GLY A 16 -1.92 -3.86 -6.43
N CYS A 17 -1.45 -4.59 -5.41
CA CYS A 17 -0.24 -5.40 -5.51
C CYS A 17 -0.47 -6.57 -6.48
N ASP A 18 -1.58 -7.29 -6.33
CA ASP A 18 -1.92 -8.43 -7.19
C ASP A 18 -2.02 -8.02 -8.67
N ASP A 19 -2.74 -6.95 -8.96
CA ASP A 19 -2.86 -6.40 -10.32
C ASP A 19 -1.50 -6.05 -10.94
N LYS A 20 -0.56 -5.54 -10.14
CA LYS A 20 0.75 -5.11 -10.64
C LYS A 20 1.70 -6.28 -10.80
N ILE A 21 1.64 -7.24 -9.88
CA ILE A 21 2.40 -8.50 -9.95
C ILE A 21 1.97 -9.27 -11.19
N GLU A 22 0.68 -9.46 -11.42
CA GLU A 22 0.17 -10.17 -12.60
C GLU A 22 0.65 -9.51 -13.91
N LYS A 23 0.64 -8.18 -13.98
CA LYS A 23 0.97 -7.44 -15.20
C LYS A 23 2.47 -7.23 -15.43
N LYS A 24 3.29 -7.19 -14.37
CA LYS A 24 4.70 -6.75 -14.44
C LYS A 24 5.68 -7.70 -13.76
N GLY A 25 5.20 -8.76 -13.13
CA GLY A 25 5.99 -9.72 -12.37
C GLY A 25 6.34 -9.25 -10.95
N ASP A 26 6.83 -10.19 -10.16
CA ASP A 26 7.07 -10.06 -8.71
C ASP A 26 8.10 -9.01 -8.31
N ASN A 27 8.95 -8.59 -9.26
CA ASN A 27 9.99 -7.58 -9.03
C ASN A 27 9.49 -6.14 -9.26
N VAL A 28 8.19 -5.95 -9.55
CA VAL A 28 7.64 -4.60 -9.74
C VAL A 28 7.74 -3.77 -8.45
N GLY A 29 8.38 -2.60 -8.57
CA GLY A 29 8.43 -1.58 -7.53
C GLY A 29 7.20 -0.67 -7.58
N LEU A 30 6.59 -0.41 -6.43
CA LEU A 30 5.43 0.46 -6.27
C LEU A 30 5.71 1.51 -5.18
N SER A 31 5.11 2.68 -5.32
CA SER A 31 4.98 3.67 -4.25
C SER A 31 3.55 3.64 -3.71
N PHE A 32 3.30 4.08 -2.47
CA PHE A 32 1.93 4.15 -1.92
C PHE A 32 0.97 4.98 -2.79
N TYR A 33 1.50 5.96 -3.53
CA TYR A 33 0.68 6.79 -4.42
C TYR A 33 0.16 6.01 -5.64
N ALA A 34 0.84 4.92 -6.05
CA ALA A 34 0.45 4.11 -7.20
C ALA A 34 -0.90 3.38 -7.02
N PHE A 35 -1.42 3.33 -5.79
CA PHE A 35 -2.69 2.71 -5.45
C PHE A 35 -3.89 3.66 -5.56
N PHE A 36 -3.64 4.96 -5.76
CA PHE A 36 -4.67 5.99 -5.80
C PHE A 36 -4.71 6.65 -7.19
N LYS A 37 -5.90 6.93 -7.71
CA LYS A 37 -6.07 7.58 -9.02
C LYS A 37 -5.58 9.02 -9.02
N ASN A 38 -5.92 9.76 -7.96
CA ASN A 38 -5.48 11.13 -7.73
C ASN A 38 -5.63 11.48 -6.23
N LYS A 39 -5.00 12.59 -5.81
CA LYS A 39 -4.99 13.05 -4.40
C LYS A 39 -6.34 13.50 -3.82
N ASN A 40 -7.36 13.73 -4.65
CA ASN A 40 -8.65 14.28 -4.24
C ASN A 40 -9.76 13.22 -4.12
N ASP A 41 -9.58 12.01 -4.67
CA ASP A 41 -10.62 10.97 -4.66
C ASP A 41 -10.93 10.48 -3.23
N ASN A 42 -9.89 10.20 -2.44
CA ASN A 42 -10.02 9.85 -1.02
C ASN A 42 -8.77 10.33 -0.26
N PRO A 43 -8.67 11.64 0.06
CA PRO A 43 -7.46 12.22 0.64
C PRO A 43 -7.12 11.63 2.01
N GLU A 44 -8.11 11.26 2.83
CA GLU A 44 -7.87 10.66 4.14
C GLU A 44 -7.22 9.28 4.02
N LEU A 45 -7.70 8.44 3.10
CA LEU A 45 -7.14 7.11 2.86
C LEU A 45 -5.73 7.18 2.26
N LEU A 46 -5.48 8.19 1.41
CA LEU A 46 -4.13 8.47 0.91
C LEU A 46 -3.17 8.87 2.03
N MET A 47 -3.61 9.72 2.97
CA MET A 47 -2.77 10.15 4.10
C MET A 47 -2.49 9.00 5.06
N GLU A 48 -3.46 8.11 5.30
CA GLU A 48 -3.24 6.88 6.08
C GLU A 48 -2.23 5.96 5.38
N ALA A 49 -2.37 5.76 4.07
CA ALA A 49 -1.40 5.00 3.28
C ALA A 49 0.02 5.59 3.38
N ALA A 50 0.13 6.91 3.31
CA ALA A 50 1.41 7.62 3.45
C ALA A 50 2.00 7.45 4.87
N HIS A 51 1.17 7.55 5.91
CA HIS A 51 1.60 7.35 7.30
C HIS A 51 2.12 5.92 7.52
N TRP A 52 1.33 4.92 7.12
CA TRP A 52 1.71 3.51 7.19
C TRP A 52 3.04 3.24 6.46
N TRP A 53 3.18 3.79 5.25
CA TRP A 53 4.37 3.60 4.43
C TRP A 53 5.62 4.26 5.00
N ILE A 54 5.53 5.54 5.36
CA ILE A 54 6.69 6.39 5.68
C ILE A 54 7.03 6.33 7.16
N MET A 55 6.01 6.41 8.03
CA MET A 55 6.22 6.57 9.48
C MET A 55 6.33 5.22 10.18
N GLU A 56 5.41 4.31 9.87
CA GLU A 56 5.33 3.01 10.56
C GLU A 56 6.36 2.02 10.00
N HIS A 57 6.30 1.73 8.70
CA HIS A 57 7.17 0.73 8.07
C HIS A 57 8.46 1.30 7.48
N LYS A 58 8.56 2.63 7.34
CA LYS A 58 9.75 3.34 6.84
C LYS A 58 10.27 2.76 5.52
N LEU A 59 9.33 2.47 4.64
CA LEU A 59 9.59 1.91 3.32
C LEU A 59 10.28 2.94 2.42
N ASP A 60 11.09 2.45 1.47
CA ASP A 60 11.72 3.30 0.45
C ASP A 60 10.67 3.95 -0.47
N HIS A 61 11.10 4.89 -1.32
CA HIS A 61 10.20 5.54 -2.27
C HIS A 61 9.49 4.53 -3.19
N PHE A 62 10.18 3.44 -3.52
CA PHE A 62 9.61 2.28 -4.20
C PHE A 62 9.95 1.01 -3.43
N GLU A 63 8.95 0.16 -3.25
CA GLU A 63 9.08 -1.16 -2.64
C GLU A 63 8.50 -2.23 -3.53
N LYS A 64 8.99 -3.46 -3.39
CA LYS A 64 8.45 -4.59 -4.16
C LYS A 64 7.00 -4.85 -3.78
N ALA A 65 6.14 -5.04 -4.78
CA ALA A 65 4.72 -5.35 -4.57
C ALA A 65 4.50 -6.57 -3.66
N VAL A 66 5.33 -7.61 -3.79
CA VAL A 66 5.27 -8.80 -2.92
C VAL A 66 5.50 -8.45 -1.45
N LYS A 67 6.51 -7.62 -1.15
CA LYS A 67 6.84 -7.19 0.23
C LYS A 67 5.72 -6.35 0.83
N ILE A 68 5.15 -5.42 0.06
CA ILE A 68 4.03 -4.59 0.50
C ILE A 68 2.82 -5.47 0.86
N LYS A 69 2.46 -6.40 -0.03
CA LYS A 69 1.35 -7.33 0.20
C LYS A 69 1.56 -8.18 1.44
N GLU A 70 2.76 -8.72 1.62
CA GLU A 70 3.11 -9.52 2.80
C GLU A 70 2.96 -8.72 4.10
N LEU A 71 3.49 -7.49 4.16
CA LEU A 71 3.34 -6.61 5.32
C LEU A 71 1.88 -6.34 5.66
N VAL A 72 1.08 -6.00 4.65
CA VAL A 72 -0.35 -5.75 4.82
C VAL A 72 -1.07 -6.99 5.31
N LEU A 73 -0.74 -8.18 4.80
CA LEU A 73 -1.39 -9.42 5.22
C LEU A 73 -1.03 -9.85 6.65
N MET A 74 0.18 -9.49 7.12
CA MET A 74 0.66 -9.78 8.47
C MET A 74 0.04 -8.87 9.54
N GLU A 75 -0.44 -7.68 9.17
CA GLU A 75 -1.20 -6.84 10.10
C GLU A 75 -2.60 -7.44 10.33
N SER A 76 -2.96 -7.60 11.60
CA SER A 76 -4.24 -8.17 12.09
C SER A 76 -5.15 -7.09 12.62
#